data_AF-A0A258BW07-F1
#
_entry.id   AF-A0A258BW07-F1
#
_cell.length_a   1.000
_cell.length_b   1.000
_cell.length_c   1.000
_cell.angle_alpha   90.00
_cell.angle_beta   90.00
_cell.angle_gamma   90.00
#
_symmetry.space_group_name_H-M   'P 1'
#
loop_
_entity.id
_entity.type
_entity.pdbx_description
1 polymer ?
#
loop_
_entity_poly.entity_id
_entity_poly.type
_entity_poly.pdbx_seq_one_letter_code
_entity_poly.pdbx_strand_id
1 'polypeptide(L)' 'MAKTGGPVAAENTTTSSIPLQVASEDIWAQKYRLTNKDGTPIDDSVDATWQRVARALADVEPAEQREH' A
#
# COMPACT_ATOMS: atom_id res chain seq x y z
N MET A 1 9.49 -11.04 -40.99
CA MET A 1 10.10 -9.71 -40.77
C MET A 1 10.16 -9.45 -39.27
N ALA A 2 11.38 -9.26 -38.77
CA ALA A 2 11.90 -8.89 -37.44
C ALA A 2 11.02 -9.02 -36.17
N LYS A 3 11.43 -9.94 -35.28
CA LYS A 3 11.32 -9.80 -33.82
C LYS A 3 12.54 -9.02 -33.33
N THR A 4 12.36 -7.88 -32.67
CA THR A 4 13.44 -7.24 -31.90
C THR A 4 12.84 -6.42 -30.75
N GLY A 5 12.57 -7.06 -29.62
CA GLY A 5 12.41 -6.36 -28.34
C GLY A 5 13.78 -6.31 -27.69
N GLY A 6 14.45 -5.16 -27.76
CA GLY A 6 15.72 -4.91 -27.06
C GLY A 6 15.52 -4.90 -25.53
N PRO A 7 16.61 -4.94 -24.74
CA PRO A 7 16.50 -4.99 -23.29
C PRO A 7 15.93 -3.66 -22.81
N VAL A 8 14.77 -3.71 -22.15
CA VAL A 8 14.26 -2.57 -21.38
C VAL A 8 15.19 -2.38 -20.20
N ALA A 9 16.11 -1.41 -20.32
CA ALA A 9 16.87 -0.93 -19.19
C ALA A 9 15.86 -0.36 -18.19
N ALA A 10 15.78 -0.95 -17.00
CA ALA A 10 14.94 -0.47 -15.93
C ALA A 10 15.50 0.89 -15.47
N GLU A 11 14.95 1.96 -16.00
CA GLU A 11 15.26 3.32 -15.58
C GLU A 11 14.70 3.48 -14.16
N ASN A 12 15.59 3.61 -13.17
CA ASN A 12 15.25 3.93 -11.78
C ASN A 12 14.60 5.32 -11.73
N THR A 13 13.30 5.35 -12.05
CA THR A 13 12.48 6.55 -12.04
C THR A 13 12.16 6.84 -10.59
N THR A 14 12.67 7.95 -10.09
CA THR A 14 12.28 8.57 -8.82
C THR A 14 10.76 8.48 -8.67
N THR A 15 10.28 7.79 -7.63
CA THR A 15 8.87 7.47 -7.41
C THR A 15 8.04 8.74 -7.30
N SER A 16 7.56 9.25 -8.43
CA SER A 16 6.48 10.23 -8.47
C SER A 16 5.27 9.58 -7.82
N SER A 17 4.63 10.29 -6.89
CA SER A 17 3.35 9.88 -6.30
C SER A 17 2.34 9.64 -7.42
N ILE A 18 2.03 8.37 -7.70
CA ILE A 18 0.95 7.99 -8.60
C ILE A 18 -0.31 7.89 -7.73
N PRO A 19 -1.32 8.76 -7.93
CA PRO A 19 -2.55 8.69 -7.15
C PRO A 19 -3.29 7.40 -7.47
N LEU A 20 -4.06 6.91 -6.49
CA LEU A 20 -4.96 5.79 -6.73
C LEU A 20 -6.05 6.21 -7.71
N GLN A 21 -6.55 5.22 -8.46
CA GLN A 21 -7.76 5.41 -9.24
C GLN A 21 -8.95 5.50 -8.30
N VAL A 22 -9.93 6.35 -8.61
CA VAL A 22 -11.16 6.54 -7.81
C VAL A 22 -11.82 5.20 -7.47
N ALA A 23 -11.95 4.30 -8.45
CA ALA A 23 -12.52 2.98 -8.23
C ALA A 23 -11.73 2.12 -7.23
N SER A 24 -10.40 2.25 -7.19
CA SER A 24 -9.57 1.55 -6.21
C SER A 24 -9.76 2.10 -4.79
N GLU A 25 -9.92 3.43 -4.65
CA GLU A 25 -10.24 4.06 -3.36
C GLU A 25 -11.61 3.62 -2.85
N ASP A 26 -12.62 3.55 -3.72
CA ASP A 26 -13.96 3.08 -3.39
C ASP A 26 -13.95 1.61 -2.92
N ILE A 27 -13.25 0.75 -3.67
CA ILE A 27 -13.10 -0.67 -3.31
C ILE A 27 -12.38 -0.81 -1.96
N TRP A 28 -11.32 -0.04 -1.73
CA TRP A 28 -10.64 -0.02 -0.43
C TRP A 28 -11.60 0.37 0.70
N ALA A 29 -12.32 1.49 0.55
CA ALA A 29 -13.26 1.97 1.55
C ALA A 29 -14.34 0.94 1.89
N GLN A 30 -14.79 0.15 0.90
CA GLN A 30 -15.84 -0.84 1.09
C GLN A 30 -15.34 -2.20 1.64
N LYS A 31 -14.11 -2.62 1.31
CA LYS A 31 -13.65 -4.01 1.53
C LYS A 31 -12.47 -4.15 2.48
N TYR A 32 -11.65 -3.12 2.63
CA TYR A 32 -10.35 -3.21 3.31
C TYR A 32 -10.18 -2.19 4.43
N ARG A 33 -10.84 -1.02 4.33
CA ARG A 33 -10.80 0.03 5.36
C ARG A 33 -11.35 -0.50 6.68
N LEU A 34 -10.53 -0.46 7.72
CA LEU A 34 -10.97 -0.87 9.05
C LEU A 34 -11.97 0.15 9.61
N THR A 35 -13.08 -0.34 10.14
CA THR A 35 -14.16 0.47 10.73
C THR A 35 -14.55 -0.09 12.09
N ASN A 36 -15.04 0.79 12.96
CA ASN A 36 -15.70 0.42 14.21
C ASN A 36 -17.06 -0.23 13.91
N LYS A 37 -17.67 -0.83 14.94
CA LYS A 37 -18.98 -1.49 14.83
C LYS A 37 -20.12 -0.55 14.39
N ASP A 38 -19.98 0.74 14.68
CA ASP A 38 -20.91 1.80 14.28
C ASP A 38 -20.67 2.30 12.85
N GLY A 39 -19.66 1.76 12.15
CA GLY A 39 -19.27 2.16 10.80
C GLY A 39 -18.29 3.33 10.76
N THR A 40 -17.91 3.90 11.91
CA THR A 40 -16.92 4.98 11.95
C THR A 40 -15.56 4.45 11.47
N PRO A 41 -14.91 5.08 10.49
CA PRO A 41 -13.61 4.63 10.03
C PRO A 41 -12.54 4.71 11.11
N ILE A 42 -11.70 3.68 11.18
CA ILE A 42 -10.49 3.65 12.01
C ILE A 42 -9.29 4.10 11.18
N ASP A 43 -9.19 3.63 9.95
CA ASP A 43 -8.13 4.08 9.03
C ASP A 43 -8.64 5.31 8.26
N ASP A 44 -8.01 6.48 8.41
CA ASP A 44 -8.46 7.71 7.73
C ASP A 44 -8.07 7.76 6.24
N SER A 45 -7.03 7.02 5.86
CA SER A 45 -6.52 6.94 4.49
C SER A 45 -5.96 5.54 4.20
N VAL A 46 -5.69 5.25 2.93
CA VAL A 46 -5.01 4.01 2.53
C VAL A 46 -3.62 3.91 3.17
N ASP A 47 -2.93 5.05 3.31
CA ASP A 47 -1.63 5.11 3.99
C ASP A 47 -1.74 4.73 5.48
N ALA A 48 -2.78 5.20 6.17
CA ALA A 48 -3.04 4.80 7.55
C ALA A 48 -3.27 3.27 7.68
N THR A 49 -3.99 2.66 6.72
CA THR A 49 -4.11 1.20 6.64
C THR A 49 -2.73 0.54 6.50
N TRP A 50 -1.87 1.03 5.59
CA TRP A 50 -0.54 0.46 5.41
C TRP A 50 0.33 0.58 6.67
N GLN A 51 0.36 1.74 7.30
CA GLN A 51 1.11 1.96 8.53
C GLN A 51 0.66 1.04 9.66
N ARG A 52 -0.66 0.89 9.85
CA ARG A 52 -1.22 0.00 10.88
C ARG A 52 -0.86 -1.46 10.61
N VAL A 53 -0.96 -1.91 9.37
CA VAL A 53 -0.59 -3.28 8.98
C VAL A 53 0.91 -3.50 9.20
N ALA A 54 1.76 -2.56 8.78
CA ALA A 54 3.20 -2.64 9.00
C ALA A 54 3.54 -2.73 10.49
N ARG A 55 2.89 -1.90 11.33
CA ARG A 55 3.07 -1.96 12.79
C ARG A 55 2.63 -3.31 13.36
N ALA A 56 1.44 -3.80 12.99
CA ALA A 56 0.93 -5.07 13.49
C ALA A 56 1.81 -6.26 13.08
N LEU A 57 2.44 -6.20 11.90
CA LEU A 57 3.44 -7.18 11.47
C LEU A 57 4.74 -7.03 12.26
N ALA A 58 5.23 -5.82 12.49
CA ALA A 58 6.45 -5.59 13.28
C ALA A 58 6.28 -6.02 14.75
N ASP A 59 5.09 -5.89 15.33
CA ASP A 59 4.86 -6.21 16.75
C ASP A 59 5.09 -7.70 17.08
N VAL A 60 4.95 -8.60 16.10
CA VAL A 60 5.22 -10.04 16.28
C VAL A 60 6.69 -10.43 16.09
N GLU A 61 7.52 -9.52 15.57
CA GLU A 61 8.94 -9.77 15.34
C GLU A 61 9.77 -9.69 16.64
N PRO A 62 10.99 -10.26 16.67
CA PRO A 62 11.95 -10.03 17.74
C PRO A 62 12.25 -8.54 17.94
N ALA A 63 12.50 -8.11 19.18
CA ALA A 63 12.66 -6.69 19.52
C ALA A 63 13.72 -5.95 18.69
N GLU A 64 14.78 -6.64 18.29
CA GLU A 64 15.87 -6.12 17.47
C GLU A 64 15.48 -5.85 15.99
N GLN A 65 14.32 -6.33 15.54
CA GLN A 65 13.84 -6.23 14.15
C GLN A 65 12.54 -5.39 14.02
N ARG A 66 12.02 -4.82 15.12
CA ARG A 66 10.73 -4.11 15.10
C ARG A 66 10.79 -2.70 14.54
N GLU A 67 11.94 -2.05 14.66
CA GLU A 67 12.13 -0.66 14.22
C GLU A 67 13.26 -0.61 13.18
N HIS A 68 12.95 -0.02 12.02
CA HIS A 68 13.84 0.15 10.87
C HIS A 68 13.96 1.62 10.50
#